data_AF-A0A9R0ZLG6-F1
#
_entry.id   AF-A0A9R0ZLG6-F1
#
_cell.length_a   1.000
_cell.length_b   1.000
_cell.length_c   1.000
_cell.angle_alpha   90.00
_cell.angle_beta   90.00
_cell.angle_gamma   90.00
#
_symmetry.space_group_name_H-M   'P 1'
#
loop_
_entity.id
_entity.type
_entity.pdbx_description
1 polymer ?
#
loop_
_entity_poly.entity_id
_entity_poly.type
_entity_poly.pdbx_seq_one_letter_code
_entity_poly.pdbx_strand_id
1 'polypeptide(L)'
;MGGVGWRRLGSKLRQRWGWESRLRARGFSSAPALPPPPHMESVGFIGLGNMGAHMARNLVRAGYRVSVHDINEVAMKKFSDDGIPTKRSPLEVSESSDVVITMLPSSAHVLDVYSGRNGLLGNGGRLGPWLYIDSSTVDPHTSRKISMDMSRCSLNEKKATPKNR
;
A
#
# COMPACT_ATOMS: atom_id res chain seq x y z
N MET A 1 56.18 30.82 -15.16
CA MET A 1 54.90 30.43 -15.81
C MET A 1 55.02 28.94 -16.10
N GLY A 2 54.54 27.98 -15.30
CA GLY A 2 53.38 27.95 -14.42
C GLY A 2 52.29 27.09 -15.09
N GLY A 3 52.25 25.79 -14.80
CA GLY A 3 51.20 24.89 -15.33
C GLY A 3 51.58 23.40 -15.38
N VAL A 4 51.83 22.81 -14.21
CA VAL A 4 52.18 21.39 -14.00
C VAL A 4 50.94 20.51 -14.19
N GLY A 5 51.14 19.35 -14.81
CA GLY A 5 50.11 18.33 -14.98
C GLY A 5 49.63 17.73 -13.65
N TRP A 6 48.32 17.71 -13.46
CA TRP A 6 47.66 16.96 -12.41
C TRP A 6 46.97 15.74 -13.02
N ARG A 7 47.68 14.60 -13.02
CA ARG A 7 46.99 13.32 -12.87
C ARG A 7 46.54 13.21 -11.42
N ARG A 8 45.35 12.61 -11.24
CA ARG A 8 44.91 11.90 -10.01
C ARG A 8 44.26 12.78 -8.93
N LEU A 9 42.95 13.03 -9.06
CA LEU A 9 41.99 12.91 -7.95
C LEU A 9 40.55 12.99 -8.48
N GLY A 10 39.75 11.92 -8.31
CA GLY A 10 38.30 12.00 -8.56
C GLY A 10 37.61 10.76 -9.15
N SER A 11 38.31 9.64 -9.37
CA SER A 11 37.69 8.38 -9.82
C SER A 11 37.08 7.53 -8.68
N LYS A 12 36.77 8.13 -7.52
CA LYS A 12 36.10 7.47 -6.40
C LYS A 12 35.21 8.44 -5.64
N LEU A 13 34.02 8.80 -6.18
CA LEU A 13 32.82 9.23 -5.41
C LEU A 13 31.66 9.71 -6.31
N ARG A 14 31.41 9.05 -7.44
CA ARG A 14 30.21 9.33 -8.25
C ARG A 14 29.68 8.09 -8.96
N GLN A 15 29.64 6.99 -8.21
CA GLN A 15 29.05 5.70 -8.58
C GLN A 15 28.32 5.12 -7.37
N ARG A 16 27.37 5.86 -6.77
CA ARG A 16 26.62 5.32 -5.62
C ARG A 16 25.10 5.47 -5.66
N TRP A 17 24.54 6.27 -6.56
CA TRP A 17 23.09 6.31 -6.74
C TRP A 17 22.78 6.61 -8.20
N GLY A 18 22.54 5.56 -9.00
CA GLY A 18 21.99 5.67 -10.35
C GLY A 18 20.48 5.92 -10.30
N TRP A 19 20.08 7.08 -9.78
CA TRP A 19 18.67 7.48 -9.68
C TRP A 19 18.17 8.23 -10.93
N GLU A 20 19.08 8.86 -11.71
CA GLU A 20 18.69 9.69 -12.85
C GLU A 20 18.38 8.92 -14.14
N SER A 21 18.60 7.60 -14.20
CA SER A 21 18.29 6.79 -15.40
C SER A 21 16.89 6.17 -15.37
N ARG A 22 16.12 6.37 -14.29
CA ARG A 22 14.82 5.69 -14.05
C ARG A 22 13.59 6.58 -14.29
N LEU A 23 13.76 7.68 -15.01
CA LEU A 23 12.69 8.63 -15.36
C LEU A 23 12.52 8.78 -16.88
N ARG A 24 12.71 7.71 -17.65
CA ARG A 24 12.16 7.65 -19.01
C ARG A 24 10.74 7.08 -18.94
N ALA A 25 9.79 8.01 -19.01
CA ALA A 25 8.40 7.82 -19.46
C ALA A 25 7.71 6.53 -19.02
N ARG A 26 7.14 6.52 -17.81
CA ARG A 26 6.02 5.63 -17.51
C ARG A 26 4.76 6.19 -18.18
N GLY A 27 4.62 5.98 -19.48
CA GLY A 27 3.29 5.96 -20.08
C GLY A 27 2.48 4.81 -19.46
N PHE A 28 1.14 4.86 -19.59
CA PHE A 28 0.28 3.70 -19.35
C PHE A 28 0.71 2.57 -20.31
N SER A 29 1.69 1.76 -19.90
CA SER A 29 2.30 0.72 -20.73
C SER A 29 1.57 -0.61 -20.50
N SER A 30 1.22 -1.28 -21.58
CA SER A 30 0.68 -2.64 -21.63
C SER A 30 1.77 -3.72 -21.58
N ALA A 31 3.01 -3.37 -21.23
CA ALA A 31 4.07 -4.35 -21.02
C ALA A 31 3.72 -5.28 -19.84
N PRO A 32 4.07 -6.58 -19.88
CA PRO A 32 3.85 -7.47 -18.76
C PRO A 32 4.54 -6.89 -17.53
N ALA A 33 3.80 -6.80 -16.43
CA ALA A 33 4.28 -6.23 -15.18
C ALA A 33 5.57 -6.95 -14.78
N LEU A 34 6.66 -6.20 -14.60
CA LEU A 34 7.82 -6.73 -13.90
C LEU A 34 7.35 -7.25 -12.54
N PRO A 35 7.76 -8.45 -12.11
CA PRO A 35 7.35 -8.97 -10.82
C PRO A 35 7.74 -7.97 -9.72
N PRO A 36 6.87 -7.77 -8.72
CA PRO A 36 7.15 -6.84 -7.63
C PRO A 36 8.48 -7.21 -6.95
N PRO A 37 9.21 -6.22 -6.41
CA PRO A 37 10.49 -6.46 -5.78
C PRO A 37 10.40 -7.51 -4.65
N PRO A 38 11.49 -8.22 -4.32
CA PRO A 38 11.49 -9.41 -3.44
C PRO A 38 11.06 -9.16 -1.99
N HIS A 39 10.78 -7.92 -1.59
CA HIS A 39 9.95 -7.60 -0.42
C HIS A 39 8.49 -7.57 -0.88
N MET A 40 7.89 -8.75 -1.05
CA MET A 40 6.56 -8.87 -1.63
C MET A 40 5.49 -8.32 -0.66
N GLU A 41 5.23 -7.02 -0.73
CA GLU A 41 4.25 -6.33 0.11
C GLU A 41 2.87 -6.95 -0.10
N SER A 42 2.27 -7.45 0.99
CA SER A 42 0.86 -7.79 0.96
C SER A 42 0.03 -6.51 1.00
N VAL A 43 -0.94 -6.42 0.10
CA VAL A 43 -1.82 -5.26 -0.02
C VAL A 43 -3.21 -5.63 0.46
N GLY A 44 -3.72 -4.84 1.39
CA GLY A 44 -5.11 -4.85 1.79
C GLY A 44 -5.90 -3.86 0.95
N PHE A 45 -7.05 -4.26 0.43
CA PHE A 45 -7.93 -3.36 -0.32
C PHE A 45 -9.33 -3.34 0.30
N ILE A 46 -9.81 -2.16 0.68
CA ILE A 46 -11.14 -2.00 1.28
C ILE A 46 -11.98 -1.08 0.40
N GLY A 47 -13.15 -1.58 0.01
CA GLY A 47 -14.04 -0.91 -0.93
C GLY A 47 -13.91 -1.48 -2.33
N LEU A 48 -14.87 -2.30 -2.74
CA LEU A 48 -14.93 -3.07 -3.98
C LEU A 48 -16.11 -2.61 -4.87
N GLY A 49 -16.47 -1.33 -4.76
CA GLY A 49 -17.38 -0.67 -5.69
C GLY A 49 -16.77 -0.54 -7.10
N ASN A 50 -17.43 0.21 -7.99
CA ASN A 50 -17.05 0.30 -9.40
C ASN A 50 -15.56 0.60 -9.62
N MET A 51 -15.01 1.62 -8.95
CA MET A 51 -13.58 1.95 -9.07
C MET A 51 -12.68 1.00 -8.28
N GLY A 52 -13.05 0.72 -7.03
CA GLY A 52 -12.27 -0.12 -6.12
C GLY A 52 -12.00 -1.52 -6.67
N ALA A 53 -13.02 -2.14 -7.27
CA ALA A 53 -12.89 -3.48 -7.83
C ALA A 53 -11.88 -3.55 -8.99
N HIS A 54 -11.85 -2.53 -9.87
CA HIS A 54 -10.86 -2.49 -10.96
C HIS A 54 -9.45 -2.27 -10.43
N MET A 55 -9.27 -1.40 -9.43
CA MET A 55 -7.97 -1.17 -8.80
C MET A 55 -7.44 -2.44 -8.11
N ALA A 56 -8.26 -3.10 -7.30
CA ALA A 56 -7.89 -4.35 -6.63
C ALA A 56 -7.48 -5.45 -7.62
N ARG A 57 -8.27 -5.66 -8.68
CA ARG A 57 -7.94 -6.64 -9.72
C ARG A 57 -6.67 -6.28 -10.49
N ASN A 58 -6.41 -5.01 -10.74
CA ASN A 58 -5.18 -4.59 -11.40
C ASN A 58 -3.94 -4.89 -10.53
N LEU A 59 -4.03 -4.73 -9.21
CA LEU A 59 -2.96 -5.12 -8.29
C LEU A 59 -2.72 -6.63 -8.33
N VAL A 60 -3.78 -7.44 -8.33
CA VAL A 60 -3.67 -8.91 -8.49
C VAL A 60 -3.02 -9.26 -9.82
N ARG A 61 -3.46 -8.67 -10.94
CA ARG A 61 -2.89 -8.88 -12.28
C ARG A 61 -1.43 -8.47 -12.38
N ALA A 62 -1.00 -7.48 -11.59
CA ALA A 62 0.38 -7.04 -11.49
C ALA A 62 1.24 -7.94 -10.59
N GLY A 63 0.67 -8.99 -9.99
CA GLY A 63 1.40 -9.99 -9.20
C GLY A 63 1.53 -9.66 -7.71
N TYR A 64 0.78 -8.68 -7.20
CA TYR A 64 0.74 -8.41 -5.75
C TYR A 64 -0.13 -9.42 -5.01
N ARG A 65 0.22 -9.75 -3.77
CA ARG A 65 -0.64 -10.51 -2.87
C ARG A 65 -1.70 -9.57 -2.31
N VAL A 66 -2.95 -9.71 -2.74
CA VAL A 66 -4.04 -8.82 -2.33
C VAL A 66 -5.02 -9.57 -1.43
N SER A 67 -5.39 -8.96 -0.31
CA SER A 67 -6.56 -9.36 0.47
C SER A 67 -7.61 -8.25 0.43
N VAL A 68 -8.89 -8.61 0.38
CA VAL A 68 -9.96 -7.64 0.14
C VAL A 68 -11.04 -7.68 1.20
N HIS A 69 -11.71 -6.54 1.39
CA HIS A 69 -12.92 -6.43 2.20
C HIS A 69 -13.90 -5.39 1.62
N ASP A 70 -15.19 -5.67 1.73
CA ASP A 70 -16.29 -4.76 1.45
C ASP A 70 -17.50 -5.18 2.30
N ILE A 71 -18.39 -4.24 2.60
CA ILE A 71 -19.67 -4.51 3.28
C ILE A 71 -20.68 -5.23 2.36
N ASN A 72 -20.51 -5.13 1.05
CA ASN A 72 -21.34 -5.75 0.03
C ASN A 72 -20.91 -7.19 -0.21
N GLU A 73 -21.72 -8.13 0.30
CA GLU A 73 -21.48 -9.57 0.18
C GLU A 73 -21.41 -10.05 -1.28
N VAL A 74 -22.16 -9.43 -2.20
CA VAL A 74 -22.12 -9.78 -3.63
C VAL A 74 -20.77 -9.42 -4.24
N ALA A 75 -20.20 -8.28 -3.86
CA ALA A 75 -18.86 -7.91 -4.29
C ALA A 75 -17.82 -8.87 -3.71
N MET A 76 -17.91 -9.19 -2.42
CA MET A 76 -17.04 -10.14 -1.75
C MET A 76 -17.08 -11.53 -2.39
N LYS A 77 -18.27 -12.02 -2.72
CA LYS A 77 -18.44 -13.31 -3.39
C LYS A 77 -17.72 -13.34 -4.75
N LYS A 78 -17.85 -12.29 -5.57
CA LYS A 78 -17.16 -12.22 -6.86
C LYS A 78 -15.63 -12.33 -6.71
N PHE A 79 -15.06 -11.66 -5.71
CA PHE A 79 -13.62 -11.73 -5.44
C PHE A 79 -13.21 -13.10 -4.90
N SER A 80 -14.02 -13.70 -4.03
CA SER A 80 -13.79 -15.08 -3.55
C SER A 80 -13.85 -16.10 -4.69
N ASP A 81 -14.82 -15.97 -5.61
CA ASP A 81 -14.96 -16.83 -6.79
C ASP A 81 -13.75 -16.66 -7.74
N ASP A 82 -13.19 -15.46 -7.83
CA ASP A 82 -11.94 -15.14 -8.55
C ASP A 82 -10.67 -15.67 -7.83
N GLY A 83 -10.81 -16.35 -6.67
CA GLY A 83 -9.70 -16.91 -5.88
C GLY A 83 -8.91 -15.86 -5.09
N ILE A 84 -9.44 -14.64 -4.94
CA ILE A 84 -8.78 -13.55 -4.21
C ILE A 84 -9.15 -13.65 -2.72
N PRO A 85 -8.17 -13.65 -1.79
CA PRO A 85 -8.44 -13.72 -0.36
C PRO A 85 -9.38 -12.62 0.16
N THR A 86 -10.51 -13.03 0.75
CA THR A 86 -11.47 -12.13 1.38
C THR A 86 -11.33 -12.14 2.91
N LYS A 87 -11.48 -10.98 3.55
CA LYS A 87 -11.45 -10.81 5.01
C LYS A 87 -12.80 -10.33 5.55
N ARG A 88 -13.09 -10.62 6.82
CA ARG A 88 -14.40 -10.33 7.43
C ARG A 88 -14.51 -8.92 7.98
N SER A 89 -13.40 -8.21 8.14
CA SER A 89 -13.37 -6.83 8.63
C SER A 89 -12.15 -6.06 8.13
N PRO A 90 -12.18 -4.70 8.20
CA PRO A 90 -11.00 -3.87 7.99
C PRO A 90 -9.81 -4.26 8.88
N LEU A 91 -10.06 -4.59 10.15
CA LEU A 91 -9.03 -5.04 11.08
C LEU A 91 -8.29 -6.29 10.55
N GLU A 92 -9.03 -7.33 10.14
CA GLU A 92 -8.43 -8.56 9.59
C GLU A 92 -7.65 -8.31 8.28
N VAL A 93 -8.07 -7.33 7.47
CA VAL A 93 -7.29 -6.88 6.30
C VAL A 93 -5.95 -6.33 6.77
N SER A 94 -5.96 -5.42 7.75
CA SER A 94 -4.73 -4.81 8.27
C SER A 94 -3.75 -5.84 8.86
N GLU A 95 -4.23 -6.87 9.56
CA GLU A 95 -3.38 -7.90 10.18
C GLU A 95 -2.61 -8.77 9.17
N SER A 96 -3.09 -8.83 7.93
CA SER A 96 -2.48 -9.63 6.86
C SER A 96 -1.80 -8.79 5.78
N SER A 97 -1.75 -7.46 5.97
CA SER A 97 -1.31 -6.52 4.96
C SER A 97 -0.15 -5.65 5.45
N ASP A 98 0.83 -5.44 4.59
CA ASP A 98 1.91 -4.47 4.79
C ASP A 98 1.44 -3.05 4.43
N VAL A 99 0.56 -2.95 3.44
CA VAL A 99 -0.03 -1.70 2.93
C VAL A 99 -1.55 -1.85 2.86
N VAL A 100 -2.31 -0.85 3.26
CA VAL A 100 -3.78 -0.83 3.10
C VAL A 100 -4.20 0.32 2.20
N ILE A 101 -5.07 0.03 1.25
CA ILE A 101 -5.71 1.00 0.37
C ILE A 101 -7.22 0.99 0.65
N THR A 102 -7.82 2.17 0.79
CA THR A 102 -9.27 2.34 0.94
C THR A 102 -9.85 3.17 -0.20
N MET A 103 -11.06 2.80 -0.66
CA MET A 103 -11.79 3.52 -1.72
C MET A 103 -13.30 3.43 -1.45
N LEU A 104 -13.83 4.42 -0.74
CA LEU A 104 -15.16 4.40 -0.13
C LEU A 104 -16.04 5.57 -0.59
N PRO A 105 -17.38 5.44 -0.55
CA PRO A 105 -18.28 6.39 -1.20
C PRO A 105 -18.54 7.67 -0.40
N SER A 106 -18.22 7.72 0.90
CA SER A 106 -18.39 8.94 1.69
C SER A 106 -17.50 8.96 2.94
N SER A 107 -17.34 10.15 3.52
CA SER A 107 -16.59 10.39 4.75
C SER A 107 -17.04 9.52 5.94
N ALA A 108 -18.34 9.27 6.07
CA ALA A 108 -18.87 8.43 7.15
C ALA A 108 -18.36 6.98 7.05
N HIS A 109 -18.31 6.43 5.83
CA HIS A 109 -17.78 5.09 5.60
C HIS A 109 -16.27 5.03 5.87
N VAL A 110 -15.51 6.07 5.50
CA VAL A 110 -14.08 6.11 5.82
C VAL A 110 -13.88 6.13 7.34
N LEU A 111 -14.62 6.96 8.08
CA LEU A 111 -14.52 7.00 9.53
C LEU A 111 -14.88 5.66 10.19
N ASP A 112 -15.89 4.95 9.69
CA ASP A 112 -16.25 3.62 10.20
C ASP A 112 -15.16 2.58 9.90
N VAL A 113 -14.60 2.59 8.68
CA VAL A 113 -13.52 1.68 8.30
C VAL A 113 -12.24 1.92 9.10
N TYR A 114 -11.92 3.17 9.45
CA TYR A 114 -10.73 3.47 10.25
C TYR A 114 -10.98 3.29 11.76
N SER A 115 -12.03 3.92 12.29
CA SER A 115 -12.22 4.09 13.74
C SER A 115 -13.40 3.29 14.31
N GLY A 116 -14.11 2.51 13.48
CA GLY A 116 -15.18 1.62 13.92
C GLY A 116 -14.66 0.46 14.77
N ARG A 117 -15.59 -0.31 15.36
CA ARG A 117 -15.28 -1.38 16.33
C ARG A 117 -14.27 -2.41 15.80
N ASN A 118 -14.37 -2.77 14.52
CA ASN A 118 -13.44 -3.66 13.82
C ASN A 118 -12.69 -2.90 12.70
N GLY A 119 -12.46 -1.60 12.92
CA GLY A 119 -11.77 -0.73 11.99
C GLY A 119 -10.26 -0.95 11.96
N LEU A 120 -9.59 -0.29 11.03
CA LEU A 120 -8.14 -0.34 10.83
C LEU A 120 -7.35 0.06 12.08
N LEU A 121 -7.88 0.95 12.91
CA LEU A 121 -7.25 1.41 14.15
C LEU A 121 -7.70 0.61 15.39
N GLY A 122 -8.53 -0.44 15.20
CA GLY A 122 -9.15 -1.21 16.28
C GLY A 122 -8.18 -2.07 17.11
N ASN A 123 -6.92 -2.20 16.70
CA ASN A 123 -5.91 -3.05 17.33
C ASN A 123 -5.22 -2.39 18.56
N GLY A 124 -6.00 -1.76 19.44
CA GLY A 124 -5.48 -1.17 20.68
C GLY A 124 -4.36 -0.14 20.49
N GLY A 125 -4.42 0.65 19.41
CA GLY A 125 -3.40 1.65 19.08
C GLY A 125 -2.14 1.09 18.43
N ARG A 126 -2.13 -0.17 17.96
CA ARG A 126 -0.99 -0.77 17.26
C ARG A 126 -1.28 -0.97 15.77
N LEU A 127 -0.52 -0.30 14.91
CA LEU A 127 -0.68 -0.39 13.46
C LEU A 127 0.10 -1.60 12.93
N GLY A 128 -0.57 -2.49 12.18
CA GLY A 128 0.06 -3.58 11.46
C GLY A 128 0.75 -3.10 10.17
N PRO A 129 -0.04 -2.58 9.20
CA PRO A 129 0.48 -1.97 7.99
C PRO A 129 1.39 -0.78 8.29
N TRP A 130 2.44 -0.62 7.49
CA TRP A 130 3.35 0.53 7.59
C TRP A 130 2.91 1.70 6.70
N LEU A 131 1.96 1.47 5.78
CA LEU A 131 1.40 2.49 4.91
C LEU A 131 -0.11 2.32 4.74
N TYR A 132 -0.82 3.44 4.86
CA TYR A 132 -2.27 3.54 4.64
C TYR A 132 -2.52 4.59 3.56
N ILE A 133 -3.29 4.24 2.54
CA ILE A 133 -3.62 5.10 1.41
C ILE A 133 -5.14 5.20 1.34
N ASP A 134 -5.68 6.37 1.68
CA ASP A 134 -7.08 6.69 1.40
C ASP A 134 -7.20 7.31 0.01
N SER A 135 -7.89 6.62 -0.88
CA SER A 135 -8.19 7.08 -2.24
C SER A 135 -9.65 7.53 -2.39
N SER A 136 -10.39 7.63 -1.29
CA SER A 136 -11.78 8.06 -1.28
C SER A 136 -11.90 9.56 -1.55
N THR A 137 -13.03 9.98 -2.14
CA THR A 137 -13.36 11.40 -2.27
C THR A 137 -14.11 11.85 -1.02
N VAL A 138 -13.39 12.47 -0.08
CA VAL A 138 -13.91 12.90 1.22
C VAL A 138 -13.61 14.36 1.50
N ASP A 139 -14.30 14.91 2.49
CA ASP A 139 -14.01 16.26 2.97
C ASP A 139 -12.63 16.32 3.67
N PRO A 140 -11.92 17.47 3.61
CA PRO A 140 -10.60 17.59 4.20
C PRO A 140 -10.56 17.41 5.73
N HIS A 141 -11.67 17.67 6.43
CA HIS A 141 -11.72 17.52 7.88
C HIS A 141 -11.65 16.04 8.27
N THR A 142 -12.33 15.16 7.53
CA THR A 142 -12.25 13.71 7.71
C THR A 142 -10.82 13.19 7.56
N SER A 143 -10.11 13.58 6.48
CA SER A 143 -8.72 13.16 6.29
C SER A 143 -7.80 13.63 7.42
N ARG A 144 -7.98 14.87 7.90
CA ARG A 144 -7.21 15.41 9.04
C ARG A 144 -7.48 14.64 10.32
N LYS A 145 -8.75 14.33 10.60
CA LYS A 145 -9.14 13.55 11.77
C LYS A 145 -8.47 12.17 11.77
N ILE A 146 -8.55 11.44 10.65
CA ILE A 146 -7.91 10.13 10.51
C ILE A 146 -6.40 10.23 10.71
N SER A 147 -5.77 11.26 10.14
CA SER A 147 -4.33 11.50 10.34
C SER A 147 -3.97 11.74 11.82
N MET A 148 -4.80 12.49 12.56
CA MET A 148 -4.61 12.70 14.00
C MET A 148 -4.85 11.44 14.83
N ASP A 149 -5.83 10.61 14.46
CA ASP A 149 -6.09 9.34 15.16
C ASP A 149 -4.95 8.35 14.89
N MET A 150 -4.45 8.28 13.65
CA MET A 150 -3.29 7.49 13.25
C MET A 150 -2.01 7.91 13.98
N SER A 151 -1.78 9.21 14.20
CA SER A 151 -0.56 9.69 14.87
C SER A 151 -0.48 9.28 16.35
N ARG A 152 -1.62 8.89 16.94
CA ARG A 152 -1.69 8.37 18.33
C ARG A 152 -1.38 6.89 18.40
N CYS A 153 -1.31 6.20 17.26
CA CYS A 153 -1.02 4.78 17.19
C CYS A 153 0.48 4.56 17.00
N SER A 154 0.98 3.42 17.48
CA SER A 154 2.36 2.98 17.32
C SER A 154 2.46 1.91 16.24
N LEU A 155 3.48 1.99 15.39
CA LEU A 155 3.75 0.94 14.40
C LEU A 155 4.25 -0.34 15.07
N ASN A 156 3.74 -1.49 14.63
CA ASN A 156 4.31 -2.77 15.01
C ASN A 156 5.69 -2.94 14.36
N GLU A 157 6.67 -3.41 15.14
CA GLU A 157 7.92 -3.89 14.58
C GLU A 157 7.61 -5.08 13.64
N LYS A 158 8.12 -5.02 12.40
CA LYS A 158 7.94 -6.12 11.44
C LYS A 158 8.47 -7.41 12.06
N LYS A 159 7.62 -8.44 12.19
CA LYS A 159 8.09 -9.81 12.48
C LYS A 159 9.11 -10.16 11.40
N ALA A 160 10.37 -10.35 11.78
CA ALA A 160 11.43 -10.73 10.86
C ALA A 160 10.99 -11.94 10.05
N THR A 161 10.96 -11.81 8.73
CA THR A 161 10.71 -12.93 7.83
C THR A 161 11.76 -14.00 8.12
N PRO A 162 11.40 -15.27 8.37
CA PRO A 162 12.40 -16.31 8.51
C PRO A 162 13.21 -16.34 7.21
N LYS A 163 14.52 -16.08 7.32
CA LYS A 163 15.46 -16.38 6.24
C LYS A 163 15.38 -17.89 6.02
N ASN A 164 14.72 -18.32 4.94
CA ASN A 164 14.80 -19.71 4.52
C ASN A 164 16.28 -20.06 4.37
N ARG A 165 16.69 -21.09 5.10
CA ARG A 165 18.04 -21.66 5.15
C ARG A 165 18.22 -22.67 4.04
#